data_AF-A0A7Y8L4L6-F1
#
_entry.id   AF-A0A7Y8L4L6-F1
#
_cell.length_a   1.000
_cell.length_b   1.000
_cell.length_c   1.000
_cell.angle_alpha   90.00
_cell.angle_beta   90.00
_cell.angle_gamma   90.00
#
_symmetry.space_group_name_H-M   'P 1'
#
loop_
_entity.id
_entity.type
_entity.pdbx_description
1 polymer ?
#
loop_
_entity_poly.entity_id
_entity_poly.type
_entity_poly.pdbx_seq_one_letter_code
_entity_poly.pdbx_strand_id
1 'polypeptide(L)'
;MNWNDAWGWWMVEGTVLASFLILFLFLKKTQKGTTAKKGKSPAGGRKLEGNLEKMNQLLKESEALSLDLSQTLAEKRELVKKLIESLDGRIQNLTHLLQKIEGKIPGPPSEPGARDGNMQVLEMATAGCGVADIARRLGLSQEEVQLILDLRKITASG
;
A
#
# COMPACT_ATOMS: atom_id res chain seq x y z
N MET A 1 33.55 -47.10 -20.48
CA MET A 1 32.49 -47.61 -19.57
C MET A 1 33.19 -48.16 -18.34
N ASN A 2 33.08 -47.44 -17.22
CA ASN A 2 33.74 -47.84 -15.97
C ASN A 2 32.94 -48.95 -15.30
N TRP A 3 33.59 -50.06 -14.98
CA TRP A 3 33.00 -51.19 -14.27
C TRP A 3 32.39 -50.81 -12.91
N ASN A 4 32.86 -49.71 -12.31
CA ASN A 4 32.39 -49.24 -11.01
C ASN A 4 30.97 -48.65 -11.04
N ASP A 5 30.45 -48.19 -12.19
CA ASP A 5 29.09 -47.64 -12.28
C ASP A 5 28.01 -48.74 -12.17
N ALA A 6 28.33 -49.96 -12.63
CA ALA A 6 27.41 -51.10 -12.59
C ALA A 6 27.17 -51.60 -11.16
N TRP A 7 28.23 -51.63 -10.33
CA TRP A 7 28.13 -52.03 -8.92
C TRP A 7 27.38 -50.99 -8.07
N GLY A 8 27.53 -49.70 -8.41
CA GLY A 8 26.79 -48.62 -7.75
C GLY A 8 25.28 -48.74 -7.96
N TRP A 9 24.85 -49.09 -9.18
CA TRP A 9 23.42 -49.23 -9.48
C TRP A 9 22.77 -50.40 -8.73
N TRP A 10 23.46 -51.55 -8.65
CA TRP A 10 23.01 -52.72 -7.88
C TRP A 10 22.91 -52.46 -6.37
N MET A 11 23.85 -51.69 -5.80
CA MET A 11 23.81 -51.31 -4.39
C MET A 11 22.59 -50.45 -4.07
N VAL A 12 22.30 -49.45 -4.92
CA VAL A 12 21.14 -48.57 -4.72
C VAL A 12 19.84 -49.37 -4.82
N GLU A 13 19.70 -50.22 -5.85
CA GLU A 13 18.52 -51.06 -6.02
C GLU A 13 18.33 -52.03 -4.84
N GLY A 14 19.42 -52.62 -4.34
CA GLY A 14 19.40 -53.46 -3.14
C GLY A 14 18.93 -52.71 -1.88
N THR A 15 19.37 -51.47 -1.65
CA THR A 15 18.95 -50.67 -0.49
C THR A 15 17.49 -50.25 -0.55
N VAL A 16 16.98 -49.95 -1.75
CA VAL A 16 15.56 -49.61 -1.97
C VAL A 16 14.68 -50.83 -1.68
N LEU A 17 15.05 -52.01 -2.21
CA LEU A 17 14.32 -53.25 -1.95
C LEU A 17 14.33 -53.62 -0.47
N ALA A 18 15.48 -53.48 0.22
CA ALA A 18 15.57 -53.73 1.66
C ALA A 18 14.66 -52.79 2.47
N SER A 19 14.63 -51.50 2.13
CA SER A 19 13.75 -50.51 2.77
C SER A 19 12.28 -50.85 2.56
N PHE A 20 11.91 -51.27 1.35
CA PHE A 20 10.55 -51.69 1.03
C PHE A 20 10.15 -52.96 1.78
N LEU A 21 11.08 -53.91 1.93
CA LEU A 21 10.86 -55.15 2.67
C LEU A 21 10.63 -54.88 4.17
N ILE A 22 11.40 -53.96 4.75
CA ILE A 22 11.25 -53.53 6.15
C ILE A 22 9.89 -52.86 6.34
N LEU A 23 9.51 -51.94 5.45
CA LEU A 23 8.21 -51.26 5.49
C LEU A 23 7.05 -52.26 5.35
N PHE A 24 7.18 -53.23 4.44
CA PHE A 24 6.19 -54.28 4.23
C PHE A 24 6.06 -55.20 5.45
N LEU A 25 7.16 -55.55 6.11
CA LEU A 25 7.16 -56.30 7.37
C LEU A 25 6.51 -55.50 8.50
N PHE A 26 6.76 -54.19 8.58
CA PHE A 26 6.08 -53.30 9.54
C PHE A 26 4.57 -53.25 9.29
N LEU A 27 4.14 -53.08 8.03
CA LEU A 27 2.72 -53.09 7.66
C LEU A 27 2.05 -54.44 7.97
N LYS A 28 2.73 -55.57 7.68
CA LYS A 28 2.23 -56.89 8.04
C LYS A 28 2.17 -57.10 9.55
N LYS A 29 3.13 -56.57 10.31
CA LYS A 29 3.12 -56.64 11.78
C LYS A 29 1.99 -55.80 12.38
N THR A 30 1.70 -54.63 11.81
CA THR A 30 0.55 -53.81 12.22
C THR A 30 -0.79 -54.45 11.84
N GLN A 31 -0.88 -55.15 10.71
CA GLN A 31 -2.10 -55.88 10.34
C GLN A 31 -2.31 -57.15 11.19
N LYS A 32 -1.26 -57.93 11.46
CA LYS A 32 -1.36 -59.15 12.28
C LYS A 32 -1.60 -58.88 13.78
N GLY A 33 -1.44 -57.63 14.23
CA GLY A 33 -1.72 -57.23 15.62
C GLY A 33 -3.21 -57.03 15.95
N THR A 34 -4.12 -57.10 14.98
CA THR A 34 -5.55 -56.74 15.18
C THR A 34 -6.55 -57.87 14.96
N THR A 35 -6.11 -59.10 14.68
CA THR A 35 -7.01 -60.26 14.49
C THR A 35 -6.74 -61.38 15.50
N ALA A 36 -6.79 -61.08 16.80
CA ALA A 36 -7.00 -62.10 17.84
C ALA A 36 -7.35 -61.45 19.20
N LYS A 37 -8.62 -61.11 19.42
CA LYS A 37 -9.35 -61.37 20.68
C LYS A 37 -10.77 -60.83 20.62
N LYS A 38 -11.70 -61.76 20.41
CA LYS A 38 -13.11 -61.66 20.76
C LYS A 38 -13.21 -61.46 22.28
N GLY A 39 -13.37 -60.21 22.72
CA GLY A 39 -13.44 -59.81 24.12
C GLY A 39 -14.48 -58.72 24.29
N LYS A 40 -15.65 -59.12 24.78
CA LYS A 40 -16.82 -58.31 25.12
C LYS A 40 -16.43 -57.17 26.08
N SER A 41 -16.50 -55.90 25.64
CA SER A 41 -16.43 -54.75 26.55
C SER A 41 -17.37 -53.62 26.09
N PRO A 42 -18.43 -53.27 26.85
CA PRO A 42 -19.35 -52.18 26.52
C PRO A 42 -18.83 -50.78 26.94
N ALA A 43 -17.54 -50.66 27.26
CA ALA A 43 -16.92 -49.40 27.71
C ALA A 43 -16.43 -48.51 26.55
N GLY A 44 -16.16 -49.10 25.38
CA GLY A 44 -15.65 -48.36 24.21
C GLY A 44 -16.71 -47.51 23.49
N GLY A 45 -17.95 -48.00 23.41
CA GLY A 45 -19.05 -47.31 22.72
C GLY A 45 -19.43 -45.98 23.36
N ARG A 46 -19.58 -45.97 24.70
CA ARG A 46 -19.91 -44.74 25.46
C ARG A 46 -18.83 -43.65 25.36
N LYS A 47 -17.56 -44.04 25.25
CA LYS A 47 -16.44 -43.10 25.07
C LYS A 47 -16.40 -42.53 23.65
N LEU A 48 -16.83 -43.31 22.66
CA LEU A 48 -16.95 -42.89 21.27
C LEU A 48 -18.15 -41.94 21.09
N GLU A 49 -19.31 -42.26 21.67
CA GLU A 49 -20.49 -41.37 21.68
C GLU A 49 -20.18 -40.04 22.34
N GLY A 50 -19.57 -40.04 23.54
CA GLY A 50 -19.21 -38.79 24.22
C GLY A 50 -18.12 -37.97 23.49
N ASN A 51 -17.28 -38.59 22.66
CA ASN A 51 -16.36 -37.86 21.77
C ASN A 51 -17.06 -37.35 20.52
N LEU A 52 -18.03 -38.07 19.99
CA LEU A 52 -18.79 -37.71 18.79
C LEU A 52 -19.74 -36.53 19.09
N GLU A 53 -20.33 -36.49 20.30
CA GLU A 53 -21.06 -35.33 20.80
C GLU A 53 -20.16 -34.11 20.97
N LYS A 54 -18.98 -34.27 21.58
CA LYS A 54 -18.00 -33.18 21.71
C LYS A 54 -17.52 -32.67 20.34
N MET A 55 -17.26 -33.57 19.39
CA MET A 55 -16.90 -33.16 18.02
C MET A 55 -18.05 -32.44 17.33
N ASN A 56 -19.30 -32.88 17.48
CA ASN A 56 -20.46 -32.16 16.95
C ASN A 56 -20.63 -30.78 17.58
N GLN A 57 -20.38 -30.66 18.88
CA GLN A 57 -20.45 -29.40 19.60
C GLN A 57 -19.36 -28.43 19.12
N LEU A 58 -18.12 -28.92 18.97
CA LEU A 58 -17.02 -28.13 18.39
C LEU A 58 -17.26 -27.76 16.93
N LEU A 59 -17.93 -28.62 16.15
CA LEU A 59 -18.33 -28.32 14.77
C LEU A 59 -19.36 -27.19 14.71
N LYS A 60 -20.38 -27.24 15.58
CA LYS A 60 -21.36 -26.15 15.71
C LYS A 60 -20.74 -24.85 16.19
N GLU A 61 -19.83 -24.94 17.16
CA GLU A 61 -19.09 -23.76 17.65
C GLU A 61 -18.19 -23.17 16.56
N SER A 62 -17.51 -24.01 15.78
CA SER A 62 -16.69 -23.58 14.64
C SER A 62 -17.53 -22.97 13.52
N GLU A 63 -18.69 -23.55 13.22
CA GLU A 63 -19.64 -23.03 12.23
C GLU A 63 -20.20 -21.67 12.67
N ALA A 64 -20.58 -21.53 13.95
CA ALA A 64 -21.01 -20.26 14.52
C ALA A 64 -19.90 -19.20 14.50
N LEU A 65 -18.65 -19.57 14.82
CA LEU A 65 -17.49 -18.70 14.73
C LEU A 65 -17.20 -18.26 13.29
N SER A 66 -17.35 -19.17 12.32
CA SER A 66 -17.17 -18.87 10.90
C SER A 66 -18.25 -17.90 10.40
N LEU A 67 -19.49 -18.07 10.88
CA LEU A 67 -20.60 -17.15 10.62
C LEU A 67 -20.33 -15.76 11.21
N ASP A 68 -19.89 -15.69 12.47
CA ASP A 68 -19.56 -14.45 13.16
C ASP A 68 -18.37 -13.71 12.49
N LEU A 69 -17.34 -14.45 12.07
CA LEU A 69 -16.22 -13.90 11.32
C LEU A 69 -16.65 -13.39 9.94
N SER A 70 -17.55 -14.11 9.25
CA SER A 70 -18.09 -13.68 7.96
C SER A 70 -18.92 -12.40 8.08
N GLN A 71 -19.73 -12.29 9.14
CA GLN A 71 -20.52 -11.12 9.44
C GLN A 71 -19.63 -9.94 9.82
N THR A 72 -18.64 -10.17 10.68
CA THR A 72 -17.65 -9.15 11.07
C THR A 72 -16.85 -8.66 9.86
N LEU A 73 -16.47 -9.55 8.94
CA LEU A 73 -15.79 -9.15 7.70
C LEU A 73 -16.70 -8.33 6.77
N ALA A 74 -18.00 -8.66 6.70
CA ALA A 74 -18.98 -7.87 5.95
C ALA A 74 -19.13 -6.47 6.55
N GLU A 75 -19.23 -6.36 7.87
CA GLU A 75 -19.32 -5.08 8.59
C GLU A 75 -18.04 -4.24 8.43
N LYS A 76 -16.87 -4.86 8.50
CA LYS A 76 -15.58 -4.18 8.26
C LYS A 76 -15.45 -3.71 6.81
N ARG A 77 -15.92 -4.49 5.82
CA ARG A 77 -15.96 -4.07 4.41
C ARG A 77 -16.88 -2.87 4.20
N GLU A 78 -18.05 -2.86 4.85
CA GLU A 78 -18.99 -1.75 4.78
C GLU A 78 -18.43 -0.47 5.41
N LEU A 79 -17.73 -0.58 6.54
CA LEU A 79 -17.01 0.55 7.15
C LEU A 79 -15.92 1.10 6.24
N VAL A 80 -15.13 0.23 5.60
CA VAL A 80 -14.11 0.65 4.62
C VAL A 80 -14.75 1.34 3.43
N LYS A 81 -15.88 0.83 2.93
CA LYS A 81 -16.62 1.44 1.83
C LYS A 81 -17.14 2.84 2.20
N LYS A 82 -17.73 3.01 3.39
CA LYS A 82 -18.16 4.32 3.90
C LYS A 82 -17.00 5.29 4.09
N LEU A 83 -15.84 4.81 4.52
CA LEU A 83 -14.63 5.63 4.62
C LEU A 83 -14.15 6.09 3.24
N ILE A 84 -14.13 5.20 2.25
CA ILE A 84 -13.74 5.53 0.88
C ILE A 84 -14.69 6.57 0.30
N GLU A 85 -16.01 6.37 0.46
CA GLU A 85 -17.02 7.31 -0.03
C GLU A 85 -16.94 8.68 0.68
N SER A 86 -16.67 8.69 1.99
CA SER A 86 -16.42 9.93 2.74
C SER A 86 -15.14 10.63 2.31
N LEU A 87 -14.07 9.89 1.98
CA LEU A 87 -12.82 10.46 1.49
C LEU A 87 -12.99 11.01 0.08
N ASP A 88 -13.69 10.29 -0.79
CA ASP A 88 -13.97 10.73 -2.17
C ASP A 88 -14.82 12.00 -2.19
N GLY A 89 -15.86 12.08 -1.33
CA GLY A 89 -16.65 13.30 -1.16
C GLY A 89 -15.82 14.49 -0.64
N ARG A 90 -14.84 14.24 0.25
CA ARG A 90 -13.91 15.29 0.71
C ARG A 90 -12.97 15.74 -0.40
N ILE A 91 -12.45 14.82 -1.21
CA ILE A 91 -11.60 15.13 -2.37
C ILE A 91 -12.39 15.96 -3.38
N GLN A 92 -13.62 15.57 -3.71
CA GLN A 92 -14.48 16.33 -4.63
C GLN A 92 -14.78 17.74 -4.10
N ASN A 93 -15.08 17.87 -2.80
CA ASN A 93 -15.32 19.18 -2.20
C ASN A 93 -14.05 20.06 -2.22
N LEU A 94 -12.88 19.49 -1.92
CA LEU A 94 -11.61 20.19 -2.00
C LEU A 94 -11.27 20.61 -3.43
N THR A 95 -11.51 19.74 -4.42
CA THR A 95 -11.33 20.07 -5.85
C THR A 95 -12.28 21.18 -6.28
N HIS A 96 -13.54 21.14 -5.86
CA HIS A 96 -14.51 22.20 -6.16
C HIS A 96 -14.13 23.53 -5.50
N LEU A 97 -13.63 23.50 -4.26
CA LEU A 97 -13.11 24.69 -3.57
C LEU A 97 -11.84 25.22 -4.26
N LEU A 98 -10.92 24.35 -4.66
CA LEU A 98 -9.74 24.73 -5.43
C LEU A 98 -10.12 25.38 -6.76
N GLN A 99 -11.03 24.78 -7.54
CA GLN A 99 -11.50 25.34 -8.80
C GLN A 99 -12.19 26.70 -8.60
N LYS A 100 -12.98 26.84 -7.53
CA LYS A 100 -13.62 28.11 -7.17
C LYS A 100 -12.61 29.18 -6.76
N ILE A 101 -11.53 28.78 -6.09
CA ILE A 101 -10.44 29.67 -5.68
C ILE A 101 -9.57 30.01 -6.90
N GLU A 102 -9.25 29.06 -7.77
CA GLU A 102 -8.48 29.26 -8.99
C GLU A 102 -9.22 30.15 -9.99
N GLY A 103 -10.56 30.06 -10.05
CA GLY A 103 -11.39 31.03 -10.79
C GLY A 103 -11.51 32.42 -10.15
N LYS A 104 -11.07 32.58 -8.89
CA LYS A 104 -11.12 33.85 -8.12
C LYS A 104 -9.76 34.45 -7.79
N ILE A 105 -8.68 33.69 -7.94
CA ILE A 105 -7.33 34.22 -7.91
C ILE A 105 -7.12 34.80 -9.31
N PRO A 106 -7.13 36.13 -9.50
CA PRO A 106 -6.46 36.67 -10.67
C PRO A 106 -5.03 36.11 -10.59
N GLY A 107 -4.62 35.33 -11.59
CA GLY A 107 -3.22 34.93 -11.71
C GLY A 107 -2.34 36.17 -11.49
N PRO A 108 -1.09 36.01 -10.98
CA PRO A 108 -0.20 37.16 -10.80
C PRO A 108 -0.30 37.99 -12.08
N PRO A 109 -0.62 39.30 -12.00
CA PRO A 109 -0.90 40.06 -13.19
C PRO A 109 0.33 39.94 -14.07
N SER A 110 0.21 39.12 -15.11
CA SER A 110 1.16 39.08 -16.21
C SER A 110 0.89 40.37 -16.95
N GLU A 111 1.29 41.50 -16.36
CA GLU A 111 1.19 42.79 -17.00
C GLU A 111 2.11 42.76 -18.21
N PRO A 112 1.57 42.89 -19.43
CA PRO A 112 2.40 43.05 -20.61
C PRO A 112 3.17 44.39 -20.59
N GLY A 113 2.91 45.28 -19.62
CA GLY A 113 3.51 46.60 -19.49
C GLY A 113 4.68 46.73 -18.52
N ALA A 114 4.99 45.71 -17.70
CA ALA A 114 6.05 45.82 -16.69
C ALA A 114 7.46 45.96 -17.31
N ARG A 115 7.68 45.41 -18.52
CA ARG A 115 8.96 45.60 -19.24
C ARG A 115 9.12 47.03 -19.77
N ASP A 116 8.03 47.63 -20.25
CA ASP A 116 8.06 48.98 -20.81
C ASP A 116 8.18 50.04 -19.71
N GLY A 117 7.49 49.85 -18.58
CA GLY A 117 7.63 50.69 -17.40
C GLY A 117 9.05 50.69 -16.81
N ASN A 118 9.68 49.51 -16.71
CA ASN A 118 11.05 49.38 -16.21
C ASN A 118 12.09 50.05 -17.13
N MET A 119 11.89 49.96 -18.44
CA MET A 119 12.74 50.63 -19.42
C MET A 119 12.60 52.15 -19.32
N GLN A 120 11.37 52.64 -19.16
CA GLN A 120 11.10 54.07 -19.01
C GLN A 120 11.63 54.65 -17.68
N VAL A 121 11.56 53.89 -16.58
CA VAL A 121 12.23 54.21 -15.31
C VAL A 121 13.74 54.38 -15.53
N LEU A 122 14.36 53.47 -16.27
CA LEU A 122 15.80 53.49 -16.51
C LEU A 122 16.21 54.68 -17.40
N GLU A 123 15.46 54.95 -18.47
CA GLU A 123 15.72 56.09 -19.35
C GLU A 123 15.66 57.42 -18.58
N MET A 124 14.62 57.62 -17.76
CA MET A 124 14.49 58.82 -16.95
C MET A 124 15.58 58.95 -15.88
N ALA A 125 15.99 57.83 -15.28
CA ALA A 125 17.13 57.82 -14.35
C ALA A 125 18.44 58.18 -15.06
N THR A 126 18.68 57.67 -16.28
CA THR A 126 19.85 58.06 -17.09
C THR A 126 19.81 59.50 -17.56
N ALA A 127 18.61 60.08 -17.71
CA ALA A 127 18.41 61.51 -17.98
C ALA A 127 18.61 62.39 -16.73
N GLY A 128 18.96 61.81 -15.58
CA GLY A 128 19.23 62.53 -14.32
C GLY A 128 17.98 62.88 -13.51
N CYS A 129 16.82 62.28 -13.81
CA CYS A 129 15.62 62.49 -13.00
C CYS A 129 15.74 61.79 -11.64
N GLY A 130 15.28 62.45 -10.57
CA GLY A 130 15.26 61.87 -9.23
C GLY A 130 14.15 60.82 -9.07
N VAL A 131 14.37 59.87 -8.15
CA VAL A 131 13.45 58.74 -7.85
C VAL A 131 12.02 59.22 -7.58
N ALA A 132 11.85 60.32 -6.85
CA ALA A 132 10.54 60.89 -6.52
C ALA A 132 9.79 61.46 -7.75
N ASP A 133 10.52 61.99 -8.73
CA ASP A 133 9.94 62.55 -9.95
C ASP A 133 9.57 61.44 -10.94
N ILE A 134 10.38 60.38 -10.99
CA ILE A 134 10.11 59.18 -11.77
C ILE A 134 8.84 58.49 -11.26
N ALA A 135 8.76 58.26 -9.94
CA ALA A 135 7.59 57.67 -9.27
C ALA A 135 6.30 58.46 -9.59
N ARG A 136 6.35 59.78 -9.49
CA ARG A 136 5.20 60.66 -9.77
C ARG A 136 4.77 60.62 -11.25
N ARG A 137 5.73 60.57 -12.18
CA ARG A 137 5.44 60.57 -13.62
C ARG A 137 4.90 59.24 -14.13
N LEU A 138 5.32 58.14 -13.52
CA LEU A 138 4.94 56.79 -13.92
C LEU A 138 3.83 56.18 -13.06
N GLY A 139 3.38 56.89 -12.02
CA GLY A 139 2.36 56.38 -11.08
C GLY A 139 2.85 55.20 -10.24
N LEU A 140 4.17 55.05 -10.09
CA LEU A 140 4.82 54.00 -9.31
C LEU A 140 5.14 54.50 -7.90
N SER A 141 5.29 53.57 -6.96
CA SER A 141 5.82 53.90 -5.62
C SER A 141 7.31 54.21 -5.68
N GLN A 142 7.81 54.97 -4.70
CA GLN A 142 9.25 55.27 -4.62
C GLN A 142 10.06 53.99 -4.34
N GLU A 143 9.51 53.05 -3.58
CA GLU A 143 10.18 51.77 -3.31
C GLU A 143 10.31 50.92 -4.58
N GLU A 144 9.29 50.89 -5.44
CA GLU A 144 9.34 50.17 -6.72
C GLU A 144 10.40 50.75 -7.67
N VAL A 145 10.46 52.08 -7.79
CA VAL A 145 11.48 52.75 -8.62
C VAL A 145 12.88 52.48 -8.08
N GLN A 146 13.07 52.55 -6.76
CA GLN A 146 14.35 52.27 -6.12
C GLN A 146 14.79 50.81 -6.35
N LEU A 147 13.87 49.86 -6.19
CA LEU A 147 14.12 48.44 -6.42
C LEU A 147 14.56 48.16 -7.87
N ILE A 148 13.91 48.77 -8.86
CA ILE A 148 14.27 48.62 -10.28
C ILE A 148 15.70 49.11 -10.55
N LEU A 149 16.08 50.26 -9.98
CA LEU A 149 17.43 50.82 -10.14
C LEU A 149 18.50 49.98 -9.44
N ASP A 150 18.20 49.47 -8.23
CA ASP A 150 19.13 48.63 -7.48
C ASP A 150 19.35 47.27 -8.18
N LEU A 151 18.29 46.64 -8.69
CA LEU A 151 18.38 45.42 -9.49
C LEU A 151 19.22 45.65 -10.75
N ARG A 152 19.05 46.80 -11.43
CA ARG A 152 19.86 47.15 -12.61
C ARG A 152 21.33 47.31 -12.25
N LYS A 153 21.64 47.98 -11.13
CA LYS A 153 23.01 48.19 -10.67
C LYS A 153 23.71 46.86 -10.36
N ILE A 154 23.01 45.93 -9.72
CA ILE A 154 23.52 44.58 -9.43
C ILE A 154 23.78 43.82 -10.74
N THR A 155 22.83 43.84 -11.67
CA THR A 155 22.92 43.13 -12.95
C THR A 155 23.99 43.71 -13.89
N ALA A 156 24.28 45.01 -13.81
CA ALA A 156 25.33 45.67 -14.60
C ALA A 156 26.74 45.56 -14.00
N SER A 157 26.87 45.10 -12.76
CA SER A 157 28.15 44.98 -12.05
C SER A 157 28.68 43.54 -11.94
N GLY A 158 27.97 42.56 -12.53
CA GLY A 158 28.40 41.16 -12.64
C GLY A 158 28.71 40.81 -14.09
#